data_AF-A0AAX2S285-F1
#
_entry.id   AF-A0AAX2S285-F1
#
_cell.length_a   1.000
_cell.length_b   1.000
_cell.length_c   1.000
_cell.angle_alpha   90.00
_cell.angle_beta   90.00
_cell.angle_gamma   90.00
#
_symmetry.space_group_name_H-M   'P 1'
#
loop_
_entity.id
_entity.type
_entity.pdbx_description
1 polymer ?
#
loop_
_entity_poly.entity_id
_entity_poly.type
_entity_poly.pdbx_seq_one_letter_code
_entity_poly.pdbx_strand_id
1 'polypeptide(L)' 'MARADIIDTAYALRREGVEIVKSKDGRFPSFLILRPSQRLIANATQIVERINGQRRERFITQVGNCTVYWF' A
#
# COMPACT_ATOMS: atom_id res chain seq x y z
N MET A 1 -5.29 18.52 -3.58
CA MET A 1 -4.86 17.37 -4.41
C MET A 1 -4.73 16.11 -3.58
N ALA A 2 -3.78 16.01 -2.63
CA ALA A 2 -3.53 14.78 -1.85
C ALA A 2 -4.76 14.11 -1.19
N ARG A 3 -5.78 14.88 -0.77
CA ARG A 3 -7.01 14.31 -0.17
C ARG A 3 -7.88 13.55 -1.19
N ALA A 4 -7.96 14.03 -2.43
CA ALA A 4 -8.71 13.36 -3.49
C ALA A 4 -8.02 12.05 -3.89
N ASP A 5 -6.69 12.08 -4.04
CA ASP A 5 -5.88 10.89 -4.38
C ASP A 5 -6.07 9.74 -3.38
N ILE A 6 -6.12 10.05 -2.07
CA ILE A 6 -6.37 9.06 -1.02
C ILE A 6 -7.77 8.46 -1.16
N ILE A 7 -8.78 9.28 -1.40
CA ILE A 7 -10.17 8.83 -1.51
C ILE A 7 -10.33 7.91 -2.74
N ASP A 8 -9.82 8.34 -3.90
CA ASP A 8 -9.89 7.58 -5.14
C ASP A 8 -9.13 6.25 -5.03
N THR A 9 -7.94 6.27 -4.43
CA THR A 9 -7.16 5.07 -4.15
C THR A 9 -7.90 4.13 -3.22
N ALA A 10 -8.48 4.64 -2.12
CA ALA A 10 -9.22 3.81 -1.17
C ALA A 10 -10.44 3.15 -1.81
N TYR A 11 -11.13 3.84 -2.72
CA TYR A 11 -12.22 3.24 -3.50
C TYR A 11 -11.72 2.16 -4.46
N ALA A 12 -10.63 2.41 -5.18
CA ALA A 12 -10.05 1.42 -6.10
C ALA A 12 -9.65 0.13 -5.36
N LEU A 13 -8.95 0.27 -4.23
CA LEU A 13 -8.55 -0.86 -3.38
C LEU A 13 -9.77 -1.67 -2.89
N ARG A 14 -10.80 -0.98 -2.38
CA ARG A 14 -12.02 -1.67 -1.89
C ARG A 14 -12.78 -2.39 -3.00
N ARG A 15 -12.83 -1.86 -4.22
CA ARG A 15 -13.44 -2.54 -5.37
C ARG A 15 -12.72 -3.84 -5.73
N GLU A 16 -11.43 -3.94 -5.43
CA GLU A 16 -10.63 -5.14 -5.62
C GLU A 16 -10.72 -6.13 -4.43
N GLY A 17 -11.56 -5.85 -3.43
CA GLY A 17 -11.69 -6.68 -2.23
C GLY A 17 -10.51 -6.55 -1.26
N VAL A 18 -9.66 -5.55 -1.43
CA VAL A 18 -8.50 -5.30 -0.57
C VAL A 18 -8.96 -4.68 0.75
N GLU A 19 -8.46 -5.22 1.86
CA GLU A 19 -8.75 -4.71 3.20
C GLU A 19 -7.75 -3.61 3.57
N ILE A 20 -8.24 -2.41 3.85
CA ILE A 20 -7.40 -1.27 4.26
C ILE A 20 -7.33 -1.24 5.79
N VAL A 21 -6.14 -1.47 6.35
CA VAL A 21 -5.89 -1.43 7.80
C VAL A 21 -5.64 -0.01 8.27
N LYS A 22 -4.83 0.74 7.52
CA LYS A 22 -4.45 2.10 7.88
C LYS A 22 -4.19 2.93 6.64
N SER A 23 -4.63 4.18 6.67
CA SER A 23 -4.22 5.22 5.74
C SER A 23 -3.39 6.26 6.47
N LYS A 24 -2.35 6.78 5.82
CA LYS A 24 -1.57 7.92 6.28
C LYS A 24 -1.63 9.02 5.22
N ASP A 25 -1.98 10.22 5.65
CA ASP A 25 -1.94 11.44 4.85
C ASP A 25 -0.57 12.14 4.93
N GLY A 26 -0.39 13.18 4.12
CA GLY A 26 0.83 14.00 4.07
C GLY A 26 1.46 14.05 2.67
N ARG A 27 2.74 14.44 2.62
CA ARG A 27 3.49 14.60 1.36
C ARG A 27 3.57 13.31 0.54
N PHE A 28 3.61 12.17 1.21
CA PHE A 28 3.66 10.84 0.61
C PHE A 28 2.52 9.99 1.21
N PRO A 29 1.30 10.09 0.68
CA PRO A 29 0.17 9.35 1.21
C PRO A 29 0.38 7.85 1.02
N SER A 30 -0.04 7.07 2.02
CA SER A 30 0.20 5.62 2.00
C SER A 30 -0.88 4.80 2.69
N PHE A 31 -0.98 3.54 2.29
CA PHE A 31 -1.92 2.55 2.79
C PHE A 31 -1.20 1.29 3.26
N LEU A 32 -1.47 0.88 4.48
CA LEU A 32 -1.24 -0.49 4.94
C LEU A 32 -2.49 -1.31 4.62
N ILE A 33 -2.30 -2.40 3.88
CA ILE A 33 -3.39 -3.28 3.46
C ILE A 33 -3.19 -4.71 3.93
N LEU A 34 -4.27 -5.47 3.91
CA LEU A 34 -4.31 -6.94 3.99
C LEU A 34 -5.02 -7.48 2.75
N ARG A 35 -4.77 -8.77 2.46
CA ARG A 35 -5.35 -9.48 1.31
C ARG A 35 -5.16 -8.71 0.00
N PRO A 36 -3.90 -8.47 -0.44
CA PRO A 36 -3.65 -7.76 -1.69
C PRO A 36 -4.30 -8.51 -2.86
N SER A 37 -4.83 -7.76 -3.83
CA SER A 37 -5.39 -8.33 -5.05
C SER A 37 -4.27 -8.92 -5.93
N GLN A 38 -4.62 -9.81 -6.86
CA GLN A 38 -3.67 -10.37 -7.82
C GLN A 38 -2.92 -9.27 -8.61
N ARG A 39 -3.62 -8.17 -8.94
CA ARG A 39 -3.02 -7.00 -9.62
C ARG A 39 -1.96 -6.34 -8.74
N LEU A 40 -2.22 -6.17 -7.45
CA LEU A 40 -1.24 -5.56 -6.54
C LEU A 40 -0.04 -6.47 -6.34
N ILE A 41 -0.25 -7.79 -6.19
CA ILE A 41 0.83 -8.77 -6.06
C ILE A 41 1.73 -8.77 -7.30
N ALA A 42 1.15 -8.76 -8.50
CA ALA A 42 1.91 -8.77 -9.75
C ALA A 42 2.74 -7.50 -9.98
N ASN A 43 2.31 -6.36 -9.42
CA ASN A 43 3.00 -5.06 -9.54
C ASN A 43 3.79 -4.68 -8.28
N ALA A 44 3.95 -5.62 -7.34
CA ALA A 44 4.65 -5.37 -6.09
C ALA A 44 6.15 -5.51 -6.26
N THR A 45 6.89 -4.61 -5.61
CA THR A 45 8.31 -4.80 -5.33
C THR A 45 8.46 -5.33 -3.91
N GLN A 46 9.20 -6.41 -3.73
CA GLN A 46 9.59 -6.89 -2.41
C GLN A 46 10.80 -6.08 -1.92
N ILE A 47 10.66 -5.46 -0.75
CA ILE A 47 11.73 -4.80 -0.02
C ILE A 47 12.07 -5.63 1.20
N VAL A 48 13.36 -5.94 1.34
CA VAL A 48 13.89 -6.61 2.52
C VAL A 48 14.60 -5.56 3.38
N GLU A 49 13.98 -5.18 4.49
CA GLU A 49 14.55 -4.23 5.45
C GLU A 49 15.21 -4.99 6.60
N ARG A 50 16.35 -4.49 7.10
CA ARG A 50 16.98 -5.00 8.32
C ARG A 50 16.81 -3.98 9.43
N ILE A 51 15.88 -4.24 10.35
CA ILE A 51 15.55 -3.33 11.45
C ILE A 51 15.92 -4.02 12.76
N ASN A 52 16.79 -3.40 13.56
CA ASN A 52 17.28 -3.95 14.83
C ASN A 52 17.82 -5.39 14.70
N GLY A 53 18.53 -5.68 13.60
CA GLY A 53 19.10 -7.00 13.30
C GLY A 53 18.10 -8.01 12.72
N GLN A 54 16.79 -7.75 12.78
CA GLN A 54 15.76 -8.62 12.22
C GLN A 54 15.49 -8.30 10.75
N ARG A 55 15.38 -9.35 9.93
CA ARG A 55 14.95 -9.26 8.53
C ARG A 55 13.43 -9.11 8.50
N ARG A 56 12.95 -8.03 7.91
CA ARG A 56 11.52 -7.79 7.69
C ARG A 56 11.27 -7.61 6.20
N GLU A 57 10.35 -8.40 5.67
CA GLU A 57 9.93 -8.30 4.28
C GLU A 57 8.71 -7.41 4.21
N ARG A 58 8.70 -6.49 3.25
CA ARG A 58 7.56 -5.63 2.94
C ARG A 58 7.37 -5.63 1.43
N PHE A 59 6.13 -5.78 0.99
CA PHE A 59 5.75 -5.60 -0.40
C PHE A 59 5.20 -4.19 -0.56
N ILE A 60 5.61 -3.51 -1.64
CA ILE A 60 5.20 -2.14 -1.94
C ILE A 60 4.78 -2.03 -3.40
N THR A 61 3.75 -1.25 -3.67
CA THR A 61 3.37 -0.86 -5.02
C THR A 61 2.76 0.54 -5.01
N GLN A 62 2.67 1.18 -6.17
CA GLN A 62 1.99 2.46 -6.32
C GLN A 62 0.60 2.28 -6.91
N VAL A 63 -0.38 2.98 -6.34
CA VAL A 63 -1.72 3.11 -6.89
C VAL A 63 -2.05 4.61 -6.94
N GLY A 64 -2.12 5.15 -8.15
CA GLY A 64 -2.18 6.61 -8.35
C GLY A 64 -1.00 7.30 -7.65
N ASN A 65 -1.29 8.32 -6.86
CA ASN A 65 -0.30 9.06 -6.08
C ASN A 65 -0.03 8.48 -4.68
N CYS A 66 -0.58 7.30 -4.36
CA CYS A 66 -0.47 6.69 -3.04
C CYS A 66 0.41 5.43 -3.05
N THR A 67 1.23 5.30 -2.01
CA THR A 67 2.00 4.09 -1.77
C THR A 67 1.14 3.05 -1.05
N VAL A 68 1.04 1.84 -1.59
CA VAL A 68 0.31 0.73 -0.98
C VAL A 68 1.30 -0.34 -0.55
N TYR A 69 1.23 -0.81 0.69
CA TYR A 69 2.18 -1.78 1.21
C TYR A 69 1.54 -2.79 2.16
N TRP A 70 2.18 -3.96 2.26
CA TRP A 70 1.82 -5.06 3.16
C TRP A 70 3.07 -5.86 3.55
N PHE A 71 2.89 -6.80 4.48
CA PHE A 71 3.94 -7.67 5.02
C PHE A 71 3.61 -9.12 4.67
#